data_AF-A0A534RV79-F1
#
_entry.id   AF-A0A534RV79-F1
#
_cell.length_a   1.000
_cell.length_b   1.000
_cell.length_c   1.000
_cell.angle_alpha   90.00
_cell.angle_beta   90.00
_cell.angle_gamma   90.00
#
_symmetry.space_group_name_H-M   'P 1'
#
loop_
_entity.id
_entity.type
_entity.pdbx_description
1 polymer ?
#
loop_
_entity_poly.entity_id
_entity_poly.type
_entity_poly.pdbx_seq_one_letter_code
_entity_poly.pdbx_strand_id
1 'polypeptide(L)'
;MISRSVRAEENGSGGKTWKTVAELSATEKAEIDLRTDTPRDPQIPYVPAEKYPFAPPYTAEEMAYRAMEFPHIARWSHAMADSYGALTSGGYLNQGVTVGLNFYLPGTEGVLGQLRTPPGQDYYRMAFYYTFPPESLGAQDLWVLYRTDQNATTKLDYFTYTPSLRRVRRQPQPRRGERFPNNV
;
A
#
# COMPACT_ATOMS: atom_id res chain seq x y z
N MET A 1 16.77 -31.54 -46.33
CA MET A 1 16.84 -31.21 -44.89
C MET A 1 17.62 -29.92 -44.77
N ILE A 2 16.93 -28.80 -44.56
CA ILE A 2 17.50 -27.46 -44.63
C ILE A 2 18.29 -27.19 -43.34
N SER A 3 19.57 -26.89 -43.53
CA SER A 3 20.49 -26.39 -42.52
C SER A 3 19.99 -25.07 -41.92
N ARG A 4 19.91 -25.02 -40.59
CA ARG A 4 20.06 -23.78 -39.82
C ARG A 4 21.02 -24.05 -38.67
N SER A 5 22.31 -23.94 -38.96
CA SER A 5 23.29 -23.61 -37.94
C SER A 5 22.96 -22.21 -37.42
N VAL A 6 22.49 -22.10 -36.18
CA VAL A 6 22.39 -20.80 -35.49
C VAL A 6 23.81 -20.42 -35.10
N ARG A 7 24.54 -19.80 -36.04
CA ARG A 7 25.77 -19.07 -35.70
C ARG A 7 25.34 -17.82 -34.96
N ALA A 8 25.69 -17.78 -33.68
CA ALA A 8 25.65 -16.57 -32.86
C ALA A 8 26.79 -15.65 -33.30
N GLU A 9 26.66 -15.01 -34.46
CA GLU A 9 27.55 -13.92 -34.87
C GLU A 9 26.72 -12.87 -35.61
N GLU A 10 26.26 -11.87 -34.86
CA GLU A 10 26.12 -10.48 -35.33
C GLU A 10 25.89 -9.53 -34.13
N ASN A 11 26.79 -9.58 -33.12
CA ASN A 11 27.02 -8.44 -32.22
C ASN A 11 27.98 -7.46 -32.92
N GLY A 12 27.51 -6.86 -34.01
CA GLY A 12 28.31 -6.15 -35.01
C GLY A 12 28.02 -4.66 -35.16
N SER A 13 27.72 -3.95 -34.07
CA SER A 13 28.17 -2.57 -33.83
C SER A 13 27.94 -2.26 -32.35
N GLY A 14 28.93 -2.59 -31.51
CA GLY A 14 28.88 -2.39 -30.05
C GLY A 14 28.94 -0.91 -29.66
N GLY A 15 28.07 -0.08 -30.24
CA GLY A 15 27.91 1.33 -29.92
C GLY A 15 27.36 1.47 -28.52
N LYS A 16 27.95 2.37 -27.75
CA LYS A 16 27.50 2.74 -26.41
C LYS A 16 26.01 3.14 -26.45
N THR A 17 25.15 2.42 -25.73
CA THR A 17 23.69 2.67 -25.67
C THR A 17 23.28 3.63 -24.55
N TRP A 18 24.24 4.17 -23.81
CA TRP A 18 24.04 5.03 -22.63
C TRP A 18 24.91 6.28 -22.73
N LYS A 19 24.46 7.39 -22.13
CA LYS A 19 25.22 8.65 -22.03
C LYS A 19 25.71 8.85 -20.61
N THR A 20 26.91 9.40 -20.43
CA THR A 20 27.32 9.98 -19.14
C THR A 20 26.62 11.31 -18.91
N VAL A 21 26.58 11.80 -17.67
CA VAL A 21 26.06 13.14 -17.36
C VAL A 21 26.75 14.24 -18.19
N ALA A 22 28.04 14.07 -18.49
CA ALA A 22 28.80 15.00 -19.32
C ALA A 22 28.34 15.01 -20.80
N GLU A 23 27.89 13.86 -21.31
CA GLU A 23 27.44 13.66 -22.70
C GLU A 23 25.98 14.07 -22.94
N LEU A 24 25.24 14.43 -21.89
CA LEU A 24 23.85 14.89 -22.02
C LEU A 24 23.80 16.30 -22.63
N SER A 25 22.87 16.49 -23.57
CA SER A 25 22.52 17.78 -24.13
C SER A 25 21.92 18.71 -23.07
N ALA A 26 21.82 20.01 -23.37
CA ALA A 26 21.20 20.98 -22.46
C ALA A 26 19.73 20.62 -22.14
N THR A 27 18.97 20.15 -23.13
CA THR A 27 17.58 19.71 -22.96
C THR A 27 17.50 18.49 -22.05
N GLU A 28 18.35 17.49 -22.25
CA GLU A 28 18.38 16.28 -21.40
C GLU A 28 18.77 16.61 -19.95
N LYS A 29 19.72 17.52 -19.76
CA LYS A 29 20.11 17.97 -18.40
C LYS A 29 18.99 18.72 -17.69
N ALA A 30 18.13 19.41 -18.43
CA ALA A 30 17.00 20.14 -17.85
C ALA A 30 15.92 19.18 -17.26
N GLU A 31 15.92 17.91 -17.65
CA GLU A 31 14.99 16.89 -17.15
C GLU A 31 15.54 16.11 -15.94
N ILE A 32 16.82 16.31 -15.59
CA ILE A 32 17.48 15.59 -14.49
C ILE A 32 17.65 16.53 -13.29
N ASP A 33 17.25 16.06 -12.12
CA ASP A 33 17.53 16.75 -10.88
C ASP A 33 18.98 16.49 -10.43
N LEU A 34 19.81 17.53 -10.47
CA LEU A 34 21.21 17.50 -10.05
C LEU A 34 21.45 18.20 -8.70
N ARG A 35 20.38 18.59 -7.99
CA ARG A 35 20.49 19.20 -6.67
C ARG A 35 21.11 18.23 -5.66
N THR A 36 21.85 18.78 -4.71
CA THR A 36 22.43 18.02 -3.59
C THR A 36 21.56 18.06 -2.34
N ASP A 37 20.52 18.90 -2.34
CA ASP A 37 19.57 19.13 -1.27
C ASP A 37 18.13 19.11 -1.81
N THR A 38 17.23 18.46 -1.08
CA THR A 38 15.81 18.36 -1.46
C THR A 38 14.95 19.24 -0.55
N PRO A 39 14.22 20.22 -1.11
CA PRO A 39 13.29 21.06 -0.35
C PRO A 39 12.18 20.24 0.34
N ARG A 40 11.90 20.56 1.61
CA ARG A 40 10.90 19.85 2.43
C ARG A 40 9.69 20.72 2.77
N ASP A 41 8.55 20.08 2.97
CA ASP A 41 7.37 20.74 3.52
C ASP A 41 7.69 21.27 4.93
N PRO A 42 7.35 22.54 5.22
CA PRO A 42 7.72 23.18 6.49
C PRO A 42 6.96 22.63 7.69
N GLN A 43 5.83 21.95 7.49
CA GLN A 43 5.01 21.34 8.55
C GLN A 43 5.35 19.86 8.73
N ILE A 44 5.67 19.16 7.64
CA ILE A 44 5.98 17.73 7.65
C ILE A 44 7.36 17.51 7.01
N PRO A 45 8.46 17.51 7.80
CA PRO A 45 9.84 17.56 7.27
C PRO A 45 10.27 16.42 6.34
N TYR A 46 9.50 15.35 6.26
CA TYR A 46 9.77 14.18 5.41
C TYR A 46 8.86 14.10 4.17
N VAL A 47 8.11 15.16 3.87
CA VAL A 47 7.30 15.31 2.64
C VAL A 47 7.99 16.34 1.73
N PRO A 48 7.92 16.19 0.39
CA PRO A 48 8.43 17.20 -0.54
C PRO A 48 7.78 18.58 -0.31
N ALA A 49 8.55 19.66 -0.52
CA ALA A 49 8.01 21.02 -0.40
C ALA A 49 6.96 21.34 -1.48
N GLU A 50 7.19 20.89 -2.70
CA GLU A 50 6.26 21.06 -3.80
C GLU A 50 5.06 20.13 -3.61
N LYS A 51 3.85 20.62 -3.91
CA LYS A 51 2.65 19.79 -3.89
C LYS A 51 2.43 19.19 -5.27
N TYR A 52 2.01 17.93 -5.32
CA TYR A 52 1.59 17.31 -6.57
C TYR A 52 0.45 18.11 -7.24
N PRO A 53 0.47 18.30 -8.57
CA PRO A 53 1.44 17.79 -9.55
C PRO A 53 2.79 18.53 -9.51
N PHE A 54 3.89 17.77 -9.57
CA PHE A 54 5.25 18.33 -9.56
C PHE A 54 5.65 18.89 -10.93
N ALA A 55 6.54 19.88 -10.95
CA ALA A 55 7.20 20.38 -12.14
C ALA A 55 8.56 19.66 -12.36
N PRO A 56 8.95 19.37 -13.61
CA PRO A 56 10.29 18.87 -13.89
C PRO A 56 11.36 19.96 -13.66
N PRO A 57 12.61 19.57 -13.32
CA PRO A 57 13.07 18.20 -13.09
C PRO A 57 12.62 17.62 -11.74
N TYR A 58 12.11 16.39 -11.76
CA TYR A 58 11.60 15.74 -10.56
C TYR A 58 12.72 15.21 -9.67
N THR A 59 12.60 15.43 -8.36
CA THR A 59 13.50 14.82 -7.38
C THR A 59 13.16 13.35 -7.18
N ALA A 60 14.15 12.56 -6.73
CA ALA A 60 13.91 11.18 -6.33
C ALA A 60 12.85 11.07 -5.22
N GLU A 61 12.76 12.07 -4.35
CA GLU A 61 11.81 12.10 -3.23
C GLU A 61 10.40 12.42 -3.67
N GLU A 62 10.20 13.34 -4.60
CA GLU A 62 8.90 13.61 -5.22
C GLU A 62 8.37 12.36 -5.91
N MET A 63 9.23 11.64 -6.64
CA MET A 63 8.85 10.38 -7.30
C MET A 63 8.57 9.26 -6.30
N ALA A 64 9.38 9.13 -5.24
CA ALA A 64 9.13 8.16 -4.18
C ALA A 64 7.85 8.48 -3.41
N TYR A 65 7.62 9.74 -3.06
CA TYR A 65 6.39 10.21 -2.43
C TYR A 65 5.18 9.92 -3.33
N ARG A 66 5.29 10.15 -4.65
CA ARG A 66 4.23 9.80 -5.59
C ARG A 66 3.98 8.29 -5.65
N ALA A 67 5.03 7.47 -5.62
CA ALA A 67 4.89 6.02 -5.60
C ALA A 67 4.14 5.52 -4.36
N MET A 68 4.25 6.21 -3.22
CA MET A 68 3.50 5.87 -2.00
C MET A 68 1.98 6.00 -2.15
N GLU A 69 1.48 6.74 -3.14
CA GLU A 69 0.05 6.85 -3.46
C GLU A 69 -0.53 5.57 -4.11
N PHE A 70 0.35 4.70 -4.63
CA PHE A 70 -0.02 3.47 -5.34
C PHE A 70 0.49 2.20 -4.64
N PRO A 71 0.14 1.92 -3.37
CA PRO A 71 0.39 0.62 -2.76
C PRO A 71 -0.49 -0.46 -3.41
N HIS A 72 -0.32 -1.72 -2.98
CA HIS A 72 -1.26 -2.81 -3.29
C HIS A 72 -2.72 -2.42 -3.09
N ILE A 73 -3.00 -1.67 -2.02
CA ILE A 73 -4.29 -1.01 -1.78
C ILE A 73 -4.10 0.48 -2.09
N ALA A 74 -4.72 0.94 -3.17
CA ALA A 74 -4.68 2.33 -3.58
C ALA A 74 -5.15 3.29 -2.46
N ARG A 75 -4.56 4.48 -2.37
CA ARG A 75 -4.87 5.46 -1.31
C ARG A 75 -6.06 6.39 -1.61
N TRP A 76 -7.01 5.92 -2.40
CA TRP A 76 -8.27 6.60 -2.68
C TRP A 76 -9.42 5.60 -2.56
N SER A 77 -10.66 6.07 -2.46
CA SER A 77 -11.82 5.17 -2.37
C SER A 77 -12.01 4.40 -3.68
N HIS A 78 -12.08 3.07 -3.61
CA HIS A 78 -12.16 2.19 -4.78
C HIS A 78 -12.83 0.84 -4.45
N ALA A 79 -13.28 0.14 -5.48
CA ALA A 79 -13.62 -1.27 -5.39
C ALA A 79 -12.41 -2.12 -5.82
N MET A 80 -12.22 -3.27 -5.18
CA MET A 80 -11.11 -4.17 -5.43
C MET A 80 -11.62 -5.60 -5.51
N ALA A 81 -11.07 -6.41 -6.42
CA ALA A 81 -11.16 -7.86 -6.33
C ALA A 81 -9.76 -8.37 -5.98
N ASP A 82 -9.64 -9.10 -4.89
CA ASP A 82 -8.36 -9.60 -4.38
C ASP A 82 -8.36 -11.12 -4.33
N SER A 83 -7.32 -11.71 -4.92
CA SER A 83 -7.04 -13.14 -4.86
C SER A 83 -5.76 -13.31 -4.06
N TYR A 84 -5.87 -13.86 -2.87
CA TYR A 84 -4.77 -13.92 -1.92
C TYR A 84 -4.43 -15.37 -1.57
N GLY A 85 -3.17 -15.56 -1.15
CA GLY A 85 -2.68 -16.80 -0.57
C GLY A 85 -1.72 -16.48 0.57
N ALA A 86 -2.01 -16.98 1.76
CA ALA A 86 -1.19 -16.80 2.96
C ALA A 86 -0.77 -18.16 3.52
N LEU A 87 0.53 -18.32 3.76
CA LEU A 87 1.03 -19.47 4.51
C LEU A 87 0.73 -19.24 6.00
N THR A 88 -0.01 -20.16 6.59
CA THR A 88 -0.21 -20.22 8.03
C THR A 88 1.10 -20.56 8.73
N SER A 89 1.21 -20.26 10.02
CA SER A 89 2.37 -20.64 10.84
C SER A 89 2.61 -22.16 10.88
N GLY A 90 1.61 -22.97 10.56
CA GLY A 90 1.71 -24.42 10.45
C GLY A 90 2.11 -24.93 9.05
N GLY A 91 2.43 -24.04 8.10
CA GLY A 91 2.83 -24.40 6.74
C GLY A 91 1.67 -24.70 5.78
N TYR A 92 0.42 -24.62 6.23
CA TYR A 92 -0.75 -24.74 5.34
C TYR A 92 -0.97 -23.46 4.56
N LEU A 93 -1.28 -23.59 3.27
CA LEU A 93 -1.66 -22.49 2.41
C LEU A 93 -3.16 -22.20 2.58
N ASN A 94 -3.49 -21.00 3.03
CA ASN A 94 -4.84 -20.47 3.06
C ASN A 94 -5.03 -19.53 1.88
N GLN A 95 -6.00 -19.81 1.01
CA GLN A 95 -6.30 -19.00 -0.16
C GLN A 95 -7.75 -18.54 -0.14
N GLY A 96 -8.00 -17.40 -0.76
CA GLY A 96 -9.34 -16.86 -0.87
C GLY A 96 -9.44 -15.86 -2.01
N VAL A 97 -10.67 -15.62 -2.42
CA VAL A 97 -11.00 -14.49 -3.29
C VAL A 97 -12.02 -13.63 -2.56
N THR A 98 -11.75 -12.33 -2.51
CA THR A 98 -12.64 -11.34 -1.92
C THR A 98 -12.95 -10.24 -2.93
N VAL A 99 -14.12 -9.64 -2.77
CA VAL A 99 -14.45 -8.35 -3.38
C VAL A 99 -14.56 -7.35 -2.25
N GLY A 100 -13.72 -6.32 -2.30
CA GLY A 100 -13.60 -5.28 -1.29
C GLY A 100 -14.13 -3.93 -1.77
N LEU A 101 -14.81 -3.22 -0.87
CA LEU A 101 -15.03 -1.78 -0.97
C LEU A 101 -14.10 -1.09 0.01
N ASN A 102 -13.18 -0.31 -0.55
CA ASN A 102 -12.15 0.43 0.17
C ASN A 102 -12.58 1.90 0.21
N PHE A 103 -12.78 2.42 1.42
CA PHE A 103 -13.31 3.75 1.64
C PHE A 103 -12.39 4.56 2.55
N TYR A 104 -11.78 5.59 1.99
CA TYR A 104 -11.07 6.62 2.76
C TYR A 104 -12.09 7.63 3.27
N LEU A 105 -11.92 8.08 4.51
CA LEU A 105 -12.79 9.12 5.06
C LEU A 105 -12.55 10.45 4.33
N PRO A 106 -13.56 11.33 4.23
CA PRO A 106 -13.40 12.62 3.58
C PRO A 106 -12.23 13.43 4.16
N GLY A 107 -11.29 13.84 3.31
CA GLY A 107 -10.13 14.63 3.71
C GLY A 107 -8.96 13.80 4.27
N THR A 108 -9.07 12.47 4.30
CA THR A 108 -8.00 11.55 4.72
C THR A 108 -7.44 10.72 3.56
N GLU A 109 -7.80 11.04 2.33
CA GLU A 109 -7.29 10.40 1.13
C GLU A 109 -5.80 10.68 0.90
N GLY A 110 -5.13 9.73 0.25
CA GLY A 110 -3.74 9.82 -0.15
C GLY A 110 -2.74 9.69 1.00
N VAL A 111 -1.47 9.89 0.69
CA VAL A 111 -0.39 9.84 1.68
C VAL A 111 -0.54 10.97 2.69
N LEU A 112 -0.78 12.20 2.20
CA LEU A 112 -0.95 13.36 3.07
C LEU A 112 -2.16 13.25 3.99
N GLY A 113 -3.28 12.70 3.53
CA GLY A 113 -4.47 12.50 4.36
C GLY A 113 -4.19 11.55 5.53
N GLN A 114 -3.49 10.44 5.27
CA GLN A 114 -3.04 9.54 6.33
C GLN A 114 -2.06 10.25 7.30
N LEU A 115 -1.08 11.00 6.79
CA LEU A 115 -0.08 11.68 7.63
C LEU A 115 -0.70 12.76 8.54
N ARG A 116 -1.73 13.46 8.04
CA ARG A 116 -2.43 14.52 8.78
C ARG A 116 -3.51 14.01 9.73
N THR A 117 -3.97 12.77 9.54
CA THR A 117 -4.94 12.16 10.47
C THR A 117 -4.32 12.10 11.87
N PRO A 118 -5.00 12.61 12.91
CA PRO A 118 -4.49 12.51 14.27
C PRO A 118 -4.37 11.05 14.74
N PRO A 119 -3.34 10.71 15.53
CA PRO A 119 -3.25 9.38 16.13
C PRO A 119 -4.51 9.00 16.92
N GLY A 120 -4.94 7.75 16.79
CA GLY A 120 -6.17 7.22 17.38
C GLY A 120 -7.43 7.44 16.55
N GLN A 121 -7.39 8.21 15.46
CA GLN A 121 -8.51 8.41 14.55
C GLN A 121 -8.46 7.42 13.39
N ASP A 122 -9.62 6.97 12.94
CA ASP A 122 -9.73 6.18 11.73
C ASP A 122 -9.58 7.07 10.49
N TYR A 123 -8.93 6.56 9.46
CA TYR A 123 -8.75 7.26 8.19
C TYR A 123 -9.22 6.43 6.99
N TYR A 124 -9.46 5.15 7.21
CA TYR A 124 -9.67 4.20 6.15
C TYR A 124 -10.45 2.98 6.64
N ARG A 125 -11.43 2.56 5.86
CA ARG A 125 -12.30 1.41 6.14
C ARG A 125 -12.35 0.49 4.93
N MET A 126 -12.32 -0.82 5.16
CA MET A 126 -12.45 -1.82 4.11
C MET A 126 -13.57 -2.77 4.47
N ALA A 127 -14.50 -2.97 3.54
CA ALA A 127 -15.53 -3.99 3.66
C ALA A 127 -15.26 -5.06 2.60
N PHE A 128 -14.90 -6.27 3.02
CA PHE A 128 -14.68 -7.40 2.12
C PHE A 128 -15.85 -8.35 2.14
N TYR A 129 -16.14 -8.92 0.99
CA TYR A 129 -17.08 -10.01 0.79
C TYR A 129 -16.33 -11.20 0.18
N TYR A 130 -16.43 -12.36 0.83
CA TYR A 130 -15.79 -13.58 0.38
C TYR A 130 -16.59 -14.25 -0.74
N THR A 131 -15.94 -14.44 -1.89
CA THR A 131 -16.48 -15.18 -3.05
C THR A 131 -15.86 -16.58 -3.19
N PHE A 132 -14.71 -16.82 -2.56
CA PHE A 132 -14.04 -18.11 -2.49
C PHE A 132 -13.19 -18.20 -1.20
N PRO A 133 -13.06 -19.37 -0.56
CA PRO A 133 -13.58 -20.69 -0.96
C PRO A 133 -15.06 -20.89 -0.59
N PRO A 134 -15.75 -21.93 -1.12
CA PRO A 134 -17.17 -22.16 -0.88
C PRO A 134 -17.58 -22.19 0.59
N GLU A 135 -16.70 -22.67 1.48
CA GLU A 135 -16.93 -22.74 2.93
C GLU A 135 -17.03 -21.35 3.58
N SER A 136 -16.41 -20.34 2.97
CA SER A 136 -16.44 -18.95 3.42
C SER A 136 -17.34 -18.07 2.55
N LEU A 137 -18.07 -18.65 1.59
CA LEU A 137 -18.92 -17.89 0.68
C LEU A 137 -19.96 -17.09 1.47
N GLY A 138 -20.01 -15.78 1.22
CA GLY A 138 -20.92 -14.88 1.92
C GLY A 138 -20.43 -14.37 3.27
N ALA A 139 -19.27 -14.83 3.74
CA ALA A 139 -18.58 -14.19 4.87
C ALA A 139 -18.20 -12.76 4.50
N GLN A 140 -18.25 -11.89 5.49
CA GLN A 140 -17.92 -10.47 5.32
C GLN A 140 -17.02 -10.00 6.43
N ASP A 141 -16.11 -9.13 6.07
CA ASP A 141 -15.13 -8.56 6.98
C ASP A 141 -15.17 -7.04 6.89
N LEU A 142 -15.17 -6.38 8.04
CA LEU A 142 -15.01 -4.93 8.14
C LEU A 142 -13.71 -4.62 8.88
N TRP A 143 -12.82 -3.91 8.21
CA TRP A 143 -11.54 -3.46 8.72
C TRP A 143 -11.62 -1.94 8.90
N VAL A 144 -11.33 -1.45 10.09
CA VAL A 144 -11.23 -0.02 10.41
C VAL A 144 -9.79 0.27 10.80
N LEU A 145 -9.08 1.02 9.96
CA LEU A 145 -7.67 1.32 10.15
C LEU A 145 -7.51 2.69 10.81
N TYR A 146 -6.65 2.73 11.83
CA TYR A 146 -6.40 3.91 12.64
C TYR A 146 -4.98 4.42 12.45
N ARG A 147 -4.81 5.74 12.56
CA ARG A 147 -3.48 6.33 12.67
C ARG A 147 -2.88 5.94 14.01
N THR A 148 -1.64 5.44 13.99
CA THR A 148 -0.91 5.09 15.22
C THR A 148 0.22 6.06 15.55
N ASP A 149 0.55 6.18 16.83
CA ASP A 149 1.78 6.79 17.30
C ASP A 149 2.34 6.02 18.52
N GLN A 150 3.20 6.66 19.30
CA GLN A 150 3.77 6.06 20.50
C GLN A 150 2.71 5.78 21.60
N ASN A 151 1.59 6.50 21.60
CA ASN A 151 0.54 6.43 22.62
C ASN A 151 -0.72 5.70 22.12
N ALA A 152 -1.21 6.07 20.93
CA ALA A 152 -2.30 5.43 20.23
C ALA A 152 -1.75 4.28 19.37
N THR A 153 -1.76 3.06 19.93
CA THR A 153 -1.13 1.89 19.30
C THR A 153 -2.08 1.00 18.51
N THR A 154 -3.40 1.25 18.59
CA THR A 154 -4.42 0.52 17.83
C THR A 154 -4.23 0.73 16.34
N LYS A 155 -3.90 -0.32 15.60
CA LYS A 155 -3.71 -0.27 14.14
C LYS A 155 -4.99 -0.56 13.37
N LEU A 156 -5.77 -1.52 13.87
CA LEU A 156 -6.88 -2.12 13.15
C LEU A 156 -7.93 -2.60 14.14
N ASP A 157 -9.19 -2.22 13.91
CA ASP A 157 -10.34 -2.97 14.39
C ASP A 157 -10.88 -3.85 13.26
N TYR A 158 -10.99 -5.13 13.56
CA TYR A 158 -11.42 -6.14 12.61
C TYR A 158 -12.73 -6.77 13.07
N PHE A 159 -13.75 -6.75 12.24
CA PHE A 159 -15.06 -7.36 12.50
C PHE A 159 -15.36 -8.40 11.44
N THR A 160 -15.76 -9.59 11.87
CA THR A 160 -16.13 -10.70 10.99
C THR A 160 -17.62 -11.01 11.12
N TYR A 161 -18.29 -11.14 9.98
CA TYR A 161 -19.62 -11.70 9.85
C TYR A 161 -19.52 -13.09 9.23
N THR A 162 -20.07 -14.07 9.93
CA THR A 162 -20.12 -15.46 9.44
C THR A 162 -21.57 -15.85 9.16
N PRO A 163 -21.94 -16.27 7.93
CA PRO A 163 -23.32 -16.64 7.58
C PRO A 163 -23.90 -17.76 8.45
N SER A 164 -23.08 -18.75 8.80
CA SER A 164 -23.51 -19.89 9.63
C SER A 164 -23.94 -19.48 11.04
N LEU A 165 -23.33 -18.44 11.60
CA LEU A 165 -23.63 -17.91 12.94
C LEU A 165 -24.57 -16.71 12.90
N ARG A 166 -24.79 -16.12 11.72
CA ARG A 166 -25.55 -14.87 11.50
C ARG A 166 -25.19 -13.76 12.50
N ARG A 167 -23.90 -13.64 12.80
CA ARG A 167 -23.41 -12.77 13.86
C ARG A 167 -22.11 -12.09 13.47
N VAL A 168 -22.01 -10.82 13.85
CA VAL A 168 -20.78 -10.02 13.76
C VAL A 168 -19.96 -10.19 15.04
N ARG A 169 -18.64 -10.36 14.90
CA ARG A 169 -17.69 -10.45 16.03
C ARG A 169 -16.46 -9.60 15.77
N ARG A 170 -15.98 -8.87 16.79
CA ARG A 170 -14.68 -8.19 16.75
C ARG A 170 -13.54 -9.19 16.99
N GLN A 171 -12.44 -9.03 16.26
CA GLN A 171 -11.25 -9.89 16.27
C GLN A 171 -9.97 -9.03 16.41
N PRO A 172 -8.97 -9.46 17.21
CA PRO A 172 -9.12 -10.49 18.22
C PRO A 172 -10.21 -10.07 19.21
N GLN A 173 -10.90 -11.03 19.79
CA GLN A 173 -11.86 -10.71 20.84
C GLN A 173 -11.14 -9.90 21.92
N PRO A 174 -11.73 -8.79 22.42
CA PRO A 174 -11.15 -8.06 23.52
C PRO A 174 -10.78 -9.06 24.60
N ARG A 175 -9.52 -9.04 25.06
CA ARG A 175 -9.10 -9.92 26.15
C ARG A 175 -10.07 -9.64 27.29
N ARG A 176 -10.86 -10.64 27.66
CA ARG A 176 -11.69 -10.55 28.85
C ARG A 176 -10.69 -10.27 29.96
N GLY A 177 -10.73 -9.06 30.53
CA GLY A 177 -9.83 -8.71 31.62
C GLY A 177 -9.90 -9.85 32.63
N GLU A 178 -8.74 -10.40 33.00
CA GLU A 178 -8.67 -11.36 34.08
C GLU A 178 -9.47 -10.77 35.24
N ARG A 179 -10.49 -11.49 35.71
CA ARG A 179 -11.17 -11.07 36.93
C ARG A 179 -10.10 -11.05 38.01
N PHE A 180 -9.94 -9.89 38.66
CA PHE A 180 -9.02 -9.73 39.78
C PHE A 180 -9.20 -10.89 40.79
N PRO A 181 -8.11 -11.50 41.28
CA PRO A 181 -8.17 -12.31 42.49
C PRO A 181 -8.37 -11.31 43.64
N ASN A 182 -9.63 -11.17 44.07
CA ASN A 182 -10.11 -10.72 45.39
C ASN A 182 -11.53 -10.12 45.27
N ASN A 183 -12.48 -10.94 44.83
CA ASN A 183 -13.87 -10.77 45.27
C ASN A 183 -14.03 -11.52 46.61
N VAL A 184 -13.43 -10.96 47.67
CA VAL A 184 -13.94 -10.80 49.04
C VAL A 184 -13.19 -9.62 49.65
#